data_AF-A0A7Y3JI15-F1
#
_entry.id   AF-A0A7Y3JI15-F1
#
_cell.length_a   1.000
_cell.length_b   1.000
_cell.length_c   1.000
_cell.angle_alpha   90.00
_cell.angle_beta   90.00
_cell.angle_gamma   90.00
#
_symmetry.space_group_name_H-M   'P 1'
#
loop_
_entity.id
_entity.type
_entity.pdbx_description
1 polymer ?
#
loop_
_entity_poly.entity_id
_entity_poly.type
_entity_poly.pdbx_seq_one_letter_code
_entity_poly.pdbx_strand_id
1 'polypeptide(L)'
;MSDPELFSLEGLDAASARDYMASLEAHAHQLGTELAALDSDIASWNQRCALAEAKNRPDLADEARARVSALLERQTRLKNEQAEFQAGLEKLQQDFKAVAWTQRTIDPNALLKAMEAVAGPTDKVTPELKRQEAEEALAKLKARLADDSPQKS
;
A
#
# COMPACT_ATOMS: atom_id res chain seq x y z
N MET A 1 4.89 12.51 -17.85
CA MET A 1 4.31 13.14 -16.64
C MET A 1 4.13 11.99 -15.68
N SER A 2 4.94 11.91 -14.63
CA SER A 2 4.77 10.88 -13.62
C SER A 2 3.53 11.23 -12.80
N ASP A 3 2.48 10.41 -12.86
CA ASP A 3 1.27 10.62 -12.08
C ASP A 3 1.58 10.33 -10.59
N PRO A 4 1.59 11.35 -9.72
CA PRO A 4 2.04 11.21 -8.34
C PRO A 4 1.09 10.34 -7.50
N GLU A 5 -0.16 10.17 -7.94
CA GLU A 5 -1.16 9.34 -7.25
C GLU A 5 -0.92 7.84 -7.44
N LEU A 6 -0.20 7.45 -8.50
CA LEU A 6 0.02 6.04 -8.85
C LEU A 6 1.03 5.35 -7.90
N PHE A 7 1.75 6.12 -7.08
CA PHE A 7 2.73 5.61 -6.12
C PHE A 7 2.47 6.17 -4.72
N SER A 8 1.21 6.16 -4.28
CA SER A 8 0.82 6.54 -2.92
C SER A 8 0.24 5.35 -2.15
N LEU A 9 0.60 5.25 -0.87
CA LEU A 9 0.06 4.28 0.09
C LEU A 9 -0.93 4.92 1.08
N GLU A 10 -1.26 6.20 0.89
CA GLU A 10 -2.15 6.92 1.80
C GLU A 10 -3.55 6.29 1.83
N GLY A 11 -4.06 6.06 3.04
CA GLY A 11 -5.40 5.50 3.24
C GLY A 11 -5.50 3.97 3.13
N LEU A 12 -4.43 3.27 2.78
CA LEU A 12 -4.40 1.80 2.75
C LEU A 12 -3.96 1.21 4.10
N ASP A 13 -4.57 0.09 4.48
CA ASP A 13 -4.03 -0.73 5.57
C ASP A 13 -2.79 -1.52 5.11
N ALA A 14 -2.06 -2.11 6.06
CA ALA A 14 -0.81 -2.79 5.77
C ALA A 14 -0.96 -4.03 4.87
N ALA A 15 -2.14 -4.66 4.84
CA ALA A 15 -2.39 -5.81 3.96
C ALA A 15 -2.66 -5.33 2.53
N SER A 16 -3.56 -4.37 2.37
CA SER A 16 -3.94 -3.75 1.11
C SER A 16 -2.76 -3.05 0.44
N ALA A 17 -1.89 -2.39 1.22
CA ALA A 17 -0.66 -1.79 0.74
C ALA A 17 0.30 -2.83 0.14
N ARG A 18 0.44 -4.02 0.75
CA ARG A 18 1.27 -5.10 0.23
C ARG A 18 0.70 -5.70 -1.05
N ASP A 19 -0.61 -5.93 -1.08
CA ASP A 19 -1.29 -6.44 -2.28
C ASP A 19 -1.17 -5.45 -3.44
N TYR A 20 -1.28 -4.15 -3.14
CA TYR A 20 -1.05 -3.10 -4.12
C TYR A 20 0.39 -3.09 -4.65
N MET A 21 1.39 -3.16 -3.76
CA MET A 21 2.80 -3.29 -4.15
C MET A 21 3.05 -4.52 -5.02
N ALA A 22 2.49 -5.67 -4.66
CA ALA A 22 2.60 -6.90 -5.44
C ALA A 22 1.96 -6.75 -6.83
N SER A 23 0.85 -6.01 -6.95
CA SER A 23 0.22 -5.73 -8.25
C SER A 23 1.11 -4.86 -9.15
N LEU A 24 1.79 -3.86 -8.58
CA LEU A 24 2.74 -3.01 -9.30
C LEU A 24 4.00 -3.78 -9.70
N GLU A 25 4.51 -4.67 -8.85
CA GLU A 25 5.63 -5.58 -9.17
C GLU A 25 5.26 -6.54 -10.32
N ALA A 26 4.05 -7.11 -10.29
CA ALA A 26 3.56 -7.96 -11.36
C ALA A 26 3.45 -7.20 -12.70
N HIS A 27 2.98 -5.95 -12.66
CA HIS A 27 2.93 -5.11 -13.86
C HIS A 27 4.32 -4.77 -14.39
N ALA A 28 5.27 -4.41 -13.53
CA ALA A 28 6.67 -4.17 -13.91
C ALA A 28 7.32 -5.42 -14.53
N HIS A 29 7.00 -6.61 -14.01
CA HIS A 29 7.41 -7.88 -14.60
C HIS A 29 6.78 -8.13 -15.96
N GLN A 30 5.49 -7.85 -16.13
CA GLN A 30 4.81 -7.96 -17.42
C GLN A 30 5.47 -7.05 -18.47
N LEU A 31 5.74 -5.79 -18.13
CA LEU A 31 6.47 -4.87 -19.00
C LEU A 31 7.84 -5.44 -19.41
N GLY A 32 8.55 -6.09 -18.47
CA GLY A 32 9.81 -6.79 -18.75
C GLY A 32 9.65 -7.94 -19.76
N THR A 33 8.59 -8.73 -19.64
CA THR A 33 8.30 -9.80 -20.62
C THR A 33 7.93 -9.26 -21.99
N GLU A 34 7.18 -8.16 -22.06
CA GLU A 34 6.82 -7.50 -23.31
C GLU A 34 8.05 -6.89 -24.01
N LEU A 35 8.98 -6.31 -23.24
CA LEU A 35 10.25 -5.82 -23.76
C LEU A 35 11.11 -6.95 -24.36
N ALA A 36 11.20 -8.09 -23.69
CA ALA A 36 11.92 -9.25 -24.21
C ALA A 36 11.30 -9.79 -25.52
N ALA A 37 9.96 -9.78 -25.61
CA ALA A 37 9.26 -10.14 -26.85
C ALA A 37 9.57 -9.14 -27.98
N LEU A 38 9.57 -7.84 -27.69
CA LEU A 38 9.96 -6.81 -28.67
C LEU A 38 11.40 -6.95 -29.14
N ASP A 39 12.34 -7.29 -28.25
CA ASP A 39 13.74 -7.54 -28.63
C ASP A 39 13.85 -8.70 -29.63
N SER A 40 13.10 -9.78 -29.40
CA SER A 40 13.03 -10.90 -30.33
C SER A 40 12.42 -10.50 -31.69
N ASP A 41 11.34 -9.70 -31.68
CA ASP A 41 10.71 -9.21 -32.90
C ASP A 41 11.63 -8.28 -33.70
N ILE A 42 12.32 -7.36 -33.03
CA ILE A 42 13.30 -6.47 -33.64
C ILE A 42 14.42 -7.29 -34.29
N ALA A 43 14.96 -8.30 -33.60
CA ALA A 43 15.98 -9.18 -34.15
C ALA A 43 15.49 -9.92 -35.42
N SER A 44 14.26 -10.45 -35.39
CA SER A 44 13.63 -11.12 -36.54
C SER A 44 13.47 -10.18 -37.74
N TRP A 45 12.99 -8.95 -37.52
CA TRP A 45 12.82 -7.97 -38.59
C TRP A 45 14.15 -7.44 -39.15
N ASN A 46 15.19 -7.31 -38.33
CA ASN A 46 16.54 -6.99 -38.79
C ASN A 46 17.10 -8.09 -39.70
N GLN A 47 16.88 -9.37 -39.36
CA GLN A 47 17.26 -10.48 -40.23
C GLN A 47 16.51 -10.44 -41.57
N ARG A 48 15.22 -10.08 -41.57
CA ARG A 48 14.42 -9.91 -42.79
C ARG A 48 14.93 -8.76 -43.65
N CYS A 49 15.32 -7.64 -43.05
CA CYS A 49 15.94 -6.52 -43.75
C CYS A 49 17.22 -6.95 -44.46
N ALA A 50 18.14 -7.61 -43.73
CA ALA A 50 19.39 -8.12 -44.30
C ALA A 50 19.16 -9.11 -45.44
N LEU A 51 18.14 -9.98 -45.32
CA LEU A 51 17.78 -10.92 -46.39
C LEU A 51 17.21 -10.23 -47.63
N ALA A 52 16.39 -9.19 -47.45
CA ALA A 52 15.84 -8.41 -48.55
C ALA A 52 16.94 -7.64 -49.31
N GLU A 53 17.88 -7.05 -48.57
CA GLU A 53 19.07 -6.40 -49.13
C GLU A 53 19.93 -7.38 -49.93
N ALA A 54 20.22 -8.55 -49.35
CA ALA A 54 20.99 -9.60 -50.02
C ALA A 54 20.32 -10.12 -51.31
N LYS A 55 18.99 -10.03 -51.39
CA LYS A 55 18.20 -10.42 -52.57
C LYS A 55 17.93 -9.27 -53.55
N ASN A 56 18.50 -8.09 -53.33
CA ASN A 56 18.24 -6.87 -54.12
C ASN A 56 16.74 -6.53 -54.21
N ARG A 57 16.03 -6.63 -53.09
CA ARG A 57 14.60 -6.30 -52.94
C ARG A 57 14.45 -5.06 -52.06
N PRO A 58 14.72 -3.84 -52.59
CA PRO A 58 14.73 -2.62 -51.81
C PRO A 58 13.34 -2.27 -51.24
N ASP A 59 12.28 -2.62 -51.96
CA ASP A 59 10.88 -2.52 -51.53
C ASP A 59 10.64 -3.23 -50.19
N LEU A 60 11.11 -4.47 -50.08
CA LEU A 60 10.98 -5.28 -48.86
C LEU A 60 11.91 -4.82 -47.74
N ALA A 61 13.10 -4.32 -48.09
CA ALA A 61 14.04 -3.78 -47.11
C ALA A 61 13.48 -2.52 -46.44
N ASP A 62 12.88 -1.61 -47.21
CA ASP A 62 12.29 -0.38 -46.69
C ASP A 62 11.07 -0.67 -45.80
N GLU A 63 10.21 -1.62 -46.18
CA GLU A 63 9.11 -2.06 -45.32
C GLU A 63 9.63 -2.66 -44.00
N ALA A 64 10.64 -3.53 -44.06
CA ALA A 64 11.23 -4.13 -42.87
C ALA A 64 11.85 -3.07 -41.93
N ARG A 65 12.56 -2.07 -42.48
CA ARG A 65 13.12 -0.96 -41.69
C ARG A 65 12.04 -0.12 -41.04
N ALA A 66 10.95 0.18 -41.75
CA ALA A 66 9.82 0.91 -41.17
C ALA A 66 9.21 0.15 -39.98
N ARG A 67 9.12 -1.19 -40.07
CA ARG A 67 8.67 -2.03 -38.95
C ARG A 67 9.65 -2.01 -37.78
N VAL A 68 10.96 -2.12 -38.02
CA VAL A 68 11.98 -2.01 -36.97
C VAL A 68 11.89 -0.66 -36.26
N SER A 69 11.75 0.44 -37.01
CA SER A 69 11.59 1.78 -36.42
C SER A 69 10.38 1.87 -35.49
N ALA A 70 9.22 1.38 -35.93
CA ALA A 70 8.01 1.37 -35.11
C ALA A 70 8.15 0.51 -33.84
N LEU A 71 8.85 -0.63 -33.93
CA LEU A 71 9.13 -1.49 -32.77
C LEU A 71 10.11 -0.85 -31.79
N LEU A 72 11.13 -0.13 -32.28
CA LEU A 72 12.09 0.60 -31.44
C LEU A 72 11.43 1.78 -30.70
N GLU A 73 10.51 2.49 -31.36
CA GLU A 73 9.71 3.54 -30.71
C GLU A 73 8.85 2.95 -29.58
N ARG A 74 8.17 1.82 -29.84
CA ARG A 74 7.40 1.11 -28.82
C ARG A 74 8.30 0.61 -27.68
N GLN A 75 9.47 0.07 -28.00
CA GLN A 75 10.43 -0.39 -27.01
C GLN A 75 10.88 0.77 -26.10
N THR A 76 11.20 1.92 -26.69
CA THR A 76 11.63 3.10 -25.93
C THR A 76 10.53 3.56 -24.97
N ARG A 77 9.28 3.56 -25.42
CA ARG A 77 8.12 3.88 -24.56
C ARG A 77 8.00 2.90 -23.39
N LEU A 78 8.03 1.59 -23.65
CA LEU A 78 7.90 0.58 -22.60
C LEU A 78 9.10 0.57 -21.63
N LYS A 79 10.32 0.90 -22.10
CA LYS A 79 11.49 1.05 -21.23
C LYS A 79 11.34 2.22 -20.28
N ASN A 80 10.81 3.35 -20.76
CA ASN A 80 10.54 4.50 -19.92
C ASN A 80 9.47 4.18 -18.87
N GLU A 81 8.38 3.53 -19.29
CA GLU A 81 7.31 3.09 -18.39
C GLU A 81 7.84 2.12 -17.33
N GLN A 82 8.62 1.10 -17.72
CA GLN A 82 9.24 0.17 -16.78
C GLN A 82 10.14 0.89 -15.77
N ALA A 83 10.95 1.86 -16.22
CA ALA A 83 11.80 2.66 -15.33
C ALA A 83 10.98 3.50 -14.35
N GLU A 84 9.86 4.08 -14.79
CA GLU A 84 8.92 4.81 -13.93
C GLU A 84 8.32 3.90 -12.86
N PHE A 85 7.85 2.70 -13.23
CA PHE A 85 7.33 1.72 -12.27
C PHE A 85 8.38 1.23 -11.28
N GLN A 86 9.61 0.98 -11.72
CA GLN A 86 10.71 0.56 -10.85
C GLN A 86 11.08 1.65 -9.84
N ALA A 87 11.25 2.90 -10.29
CA ALA A 87 11.53 4.02 -9.41
C ALA A 87 10.39 4.28 -8.42
N GLY A 88 9.14 4.17 -8.89
CA GLY A 88 7.95 4.31 -8.05
C GLY A 88 7.85 3.20 -6.99
N LEU A 89 8.11 1.94 -7.35
CA LEU A 89 8.16 0.80 -6.43
C LEU A 89 9.25 0.96 -5.37
N GLU A 90 10.45 1.40 -5.75
CA GLU A 90 11.54 1.65 -4.79
C GLU A 90 11.15 2.70 -3.76
N LYS A 91 10.53 3.79 -4.20
CA LYS A 91 9.99 4.82 -3.31
C LYS A 91 8.89 4.25 -2.40
N LEU A 92 7.94 3.50 -2.97
CA LEU A 92 6.85 2.88 -2.21
C LEU A 92 7.37 1.92 -1.13
N GLN A 93 8.40 1.13 -1.45
CA GLN A 93 9.05 0.22 -0.51
C GLN A 93 9.74 0.98 0.63
N GLN A 94 10.34 2.15 0.36
CA GLN A 94 10.93 3.01 1.38
C GLN A 94 9.84 3.59 2.30
N ASP A 95 8.76 4.11 1.72
CA ASP A 95 7.62 4.69 2.44
C ASP A 95 6.92 3.62 3.31
N PHE A 96 6.69 2.42 2.77
CA PHE A 96 6.10 1.31 3.51
C PHE A 96 6.97 0.89 4.71
N LYS A 97 8.30 0.83 4.53
CA LYS A 97 9.22 0.54 5.64
C LYS A 97 9.14 1.64 6.70
N ALA A 98 9.15 2.91 6.32
CA ALA A 98 9.04 4.01 7.27
C ALA A 98 7.74 3.94 8.09
N VAL A 99 6.60 3.68 7.45
CA VAL A 99 5.29 3.53 8.12
C VAL A 99 5.23 2.30 9.01
N ALA A 100 5.78 1.16 8.57
CA ALA A 100 5.83 -0.04 9.40
C ALA A 100 6.67 0.15 10.67
N TRP A 101 7.74 0.95 10.61
CA TRP A 101 8.57 1.29 11.76
C TRP A 101 7.87 2.24 12.74
N THR A 102 7.10 3.22 12.26
CA THR A 102 6.34 4.14 13.11
C THR A 102 5.16 3.45 13.79
N GLN A 103 4.43 2.57 13.10
CA GLN A 103 3.35 1.77 13.72
C GLN A 103 3.85 0.83 14.82
N ARG A 104 5.09 0.34 14.70
CA ARG A 104 5.71 -0.57 15.68
C ARG A 104 6.26 0.14 16.92
N THR A 105 6.45 1.46 16.87
CA THR A 105 7.06 2.27 17.94
C THR A 105 6.09 3.17 18.70
N ILE A 106 4.78 3.06 18.47
CA ILE A 106 3.78 3.69 19.35
C ILE A 106 3.72 2.87 20.64
N ASP A 107 4.53 3.24 21.63
CA ASP A 107 4.35 2.77 23.00
C ASP A 107 3.00 3.33 23.50
N PRO A 108 2.00 2.48 23.74
CA PRO A 108 0.68 2.93 24.18
C PRO A 108 0.78 3.74 25.47
N ASN A 109 1.77 3.50 26.33
CA ASN A 109 1.97 4.29 27.55
C ASN A 109 2.51 5.69 27.24
N ALA A 110 3.40 5.83 26.26
CA ALA A 110 3.93 7.12 25.84
C ALA A 110 2.85 7.98 25.17
N LEU A 111 1.98 7.35 24.35
CA LEU A 111 0.83 8.02 23.74
C LEU A 111 -0.17 8.46 24.81
N LEU A 112 -0.50 7.59 25.75
CA LEU A 112 -1.45 7.90 26.83
C LEU A 112 -0.93 9.06 27.70
N LYS A 113 0.37 9.08 28.02
CA LYS A 113 1.02 10.18 28.74
C LYS A 113 1.04 11.49 27.96
N ALA A 114 1.22 11.45 26.65
CA ALA A 114 1.11 12.62 25.79
C ALA A 114 -0.33 13.16 25.72
N MET A 115 -1.33 12.26 25.69
CA MET A 115 -2.74 12.63 25.75
C MET A 115 -3.10 13.23 27.11
N GLU A 116 -2.61 12.68 28.23
CA GLU A 116 -2.79 13.24 29.58
C GLU A 116 -2.15 14.63 29.73
N ALA A 117 -1.03 14.89 29.06
CA ALA A 117 -0.37 16.20 29.07
C ALA A 117 -1.16 17.29 28.31
N VAL A 118 -1.90 16.90 27.25
CA VAL A 118 -2.67 17.82 26.41
C VAL A 118 -4.12 17.98 26.89
N ALA A 119 -4.75 16.90 27.34
CA ALA A 119 -6.15 16.86 27.76
C ALA A 119 -6.33 17.02 29.29
N GLY A 120 -5.24 16.99 30.06
CA GLY A 120 -5.26 16.88 31.52
C GLY A 120 -5.40 15.42 31.99
N PRO A 121 -5.15 15.14 33.28
CA PRO A 121 -5.24 13.80 33.83
C PRO A 121 -6.66 13.23 33.66
N THR A 122 -6.76 11.97 33.27
CA THR A 122 -8.06 11.28 33.17
C THR A 122 -8.74 11.30 34.53
N ASP A 123 -9.99 11.78 34.58
CA ASP A 123 -10.71 11.97 35.83
C ASP A 123 -11.00 10.61 36.51
N LYS A 124 -10.19 10.30 37.53
CA LYS A 124 -10.31 9.09 38.37
C LYS A 124 -11.30 9.27 39.52
N VAL A 125 -11.73 10.50 39.79
CA VAL A 125 -12.56 10.84 40.96
C VAL A 125 -14.03 10.51 40.68
N THR A 126 -14.52 10.83 39.48
CA THR A 126 -15.90 10.53 39.07
C THR A 126 -16.27 9.03 39.09
N PRO A 127 -15.44 8.08 38.61
CA PRO A 127 -15.76 6.65 38.69
C PRO A 127 -15.68 6.10 40.12
N GLU A 128 -14.80 6.61 40.99
CA GLU A 128 -14.72 6.20 42.40
C GLU A 128 -15.93 6.68 43.21
N LEU A 129 -16.40 7.91 42.97
CA LEU A 129 -17.64 8.43 43.57
C LEU A 129 -18.85 7.59 43.18
N LYS A 130 -19.01 7.25 41.90
CA LYS A 130 -20.10 6.39 41.43
C LYS A 130 -20.07 5.00 42.06
N ARG A 131 -18.87 4.47 42.33
CA ARG A 131 -18.71 3.18 43.01
C ARG A 131 -19.13 3.27 44.48
N GLN A 132 -18.72 4.33 45.19
CA GLN A 132 -19.14 4.57 46.57
C GLN A 132 -20.66 4.79 46.68
N GLU A 133 -21.25 5.57 45.78
CA GLU A 133 -22.70 5.78 45.71
C GLU A 133 -23.45 4.46 45.43
N ALA A 134 -22.91 3.60 44.55
CA ALA A 134 -23.48 2.28 44.29
C ALA A 134 -23.38 1.33 45.50
N GLU A 135 -22.27 1.38 46.24
CA GLU A 135 -22.07 0.61 47.47
C GLU A 135 -23.03 1.08 48.59
N GLU A 136 -23.24 2.39 48.73
CA GLU A 136 -24.22 2.95 49.66
C GLU A 136 -25.67 2.61 49.26
N ALA A 137 -26.00 2.65 47.98
CA ALA A 137 -27.31 2.24 47.47
C ALA A 137 -27.58 0.75 47.72
N LEU A 138 -26.57 -0.11 47.53
CA LEU A 138 -26.64 -1.53 47.87
C LEU A 138 -26.80 -1.74 49.38
N ALA A 139 -26.10 -0.97 50.22
CA ALA A 139 -26.24 -1.06 51.67
C ALA A 139 -27.65 -0.65 52.13
N LYS A 140 -28.21 0.43 51.56
CA LYS A 140 -29.59 0.86 51.84
C LYS A 140 -30.64 -0.15 51.36
N LEU A 141 -30.44 -0.76 50.19
CA LEU A 141 -31.32 -1.82 49.70
C LEU A 141 -31.26 -3.06 50.58
N LYS A 142 -30.06 -3.47 51.03
CA LYS A 142 -29.89 -4.60 51.98
C LYS A 142 -30.54 -4.32 53.32
N ALA A 143 -30.41 -3.10 53.86
CA ALA A 143 -31.06 -2.71 55.11
C ALA A 143 -32.59 -2.74 54.98
N ARG A 144 -33.15 -2.24 53.87
CA ARG A 144 -34.59 -2.36 53.57
C ARG A 144 -35.04 -3.81 53.45
N LEU A 145 -34.27 -4.67 52.79
CA LEU A 145 -34.61 -6.09 52.66
C LEU A 145 -34.57 -6.84 54.00
N ALA A 146 -33.70 -6.41 54.92
CA ALA A 146 -33.61 -6.96 56.27
C ALA A 146 -34.79 -6.51 57.15
N ASP A 147 -35.26 -5.28 57.00
CA ASP A 147 -36.46 -4.76 57.68
C ASP A 147 -37.77 -5.35 57.12
N ASP A 148 -37.81 -5.67 55.82
CA ASP A 148 -38.98 -6.22 55.13
C ASP A 148 -38.99 -7.77 55.10
N SER A 149 -38.12 -8.40 55.89
CA SER A 149 -38.14 -9.84 56.11
C SER A 149 -39.28 -10.21 57.08
N PRO A 150 -40.30 -10.96 56.65
CA PRO A 150 -41.50 -11.17 57.44
C PRO A 150 -41.22 -11.96 58.71
N GLN A 151 -41.73 -11.45 59.84
CA GLN A 151 -41.93 -12.21 61.07
C GLN A 151 -42.68 -13.51 60.73
N LYS A 152 -41.94 -14.62 60.67
CA LYS A 152 -42.52 -15.94 60.97
C LYS A 152 -42.63 -16.03 62.49
N SER A 153 -43.81 -15.75 63.01
CA SER A 153 -44.55 -16.48 64.05
C SER A 153 -45.65 -15.59 64.61
#